data_AF-A0A6B3NF01-F1
#
_entry.id   AF-A0A6B3NF01-F1
#
_cell.length_a   1.000
_cell.length_b   1.000
_cell.length_c   1.000
_cell.angle_alpha   90.00
_cell.angle_beta   90.00
_cell.angle_gamma   90.00
#
_symmetry.space_group_name_H-M   'P 1'
#
loop_
_entity.id
_entity.type
_entity.pdbx_description
1 polymer ?
#
loop_
_entity_poly.entity_id
_entity_poly.type
_entity_poly.pdbx_seq_one_letter_code
_entity_poly.pdbx_strand_id
1 'polypeptide(L)' 'MKEHLEQRLTELKLEFESGQKMLVELEAKQTHLQQTLLRISGAIQVLEEMLAQTQTPVEGNSHISSDLEPVIAQLKE' A
#
# COMPACT_ATOMS: atom_id res chain seq x y z
N MET A 1 43.64 35.71 -14.33
CA MET A 1 42.16 35.79 -14.20
C MET A 1 41.43 34.72 -14.97
N LYS A 2 41.73 34.52 -16.27
CA LYS A 2 41.10 33.45 -17.09
C LYS A 2 41.29 32.04 -16.50
N GLU A 3 42.51 31.67 -16.11
CA GLU A 3 42.80 30.36 -15.50
C GLU A 3 42.02 30.13 -14.19
N HIS A 4 41.90 31.13 -13.32
CA HIS A 4 41.10 31.01 -12.10
C HIS A 4 39.61 30.77 -12.39
N LEU A 5 39.08 31.41 -13.44
CA LEU A 5 37.70 31.18 -13.86
C LEU A 5 37.51 29.78 -14.46
N GLU A 6 38.47 29.30 -15.24
CA GLU A 6 38.45 27.94 -15.82
C GLU A 6 38.55 26.86 -14.73
N GLN A 7 39.40 27.08 -13.73
CA GLN A 7 39.48 26.21 -12.56
C GLN A 7 38.15 26.17 -11.81
N ARG A 8 37.59 27.34 -11.47
CA ARG A 8 36.31 27.41 -10.76
C ARG A 8 35.16 26.79 -11.56
N LEU A 9 35.15 26.98 -12.88
CA LEU A 9 34.16 26.37 -13.75
C LEU A 9 34.26 24.84 -13.73
N THR A 10 35.47 24.29 -13.69
CA THR A 10 35.70 22.84 -13.63
C THR A 10 35.21 22.28 -12.30
N GLU A 11 35.55 22.93 -11.19
CA GLU A 11 35.05 22.56 -9.85
C GLU A 11 33.52 22.53 -9.82
N LEU A 12 32.87 23.60 -10.28
CA LEU A 12 31.41 23.71 -10.31
C LEU A 12 30.75 22.64 -11.18
N LYS A 13 31.35 22.27 -12.31
CA LYS A 13 30.85 21.19 -13.16
C LYS A 13 30.92 19.83 -12.45
N LEU A 14 32.01 19.56 -11.73
CA LEU A 14 32.17 18.33 -10.96
C LEU A 14 31.17 18.27 -9.79
N GLU A 15 31.01 19.37 -9.07
CA GLU A 15 30.00 19.50 -8.00
C GLU A 15 28.59 19.28 -8.55
N PHE A 16 28.28 19.86 -9.72
CA PHE A 16 26.98 19.70 -10.37
C PHE A 16 26.72 18.25 -10.83
N GLU A 17 27.71 17.58 -11.43
CA GLU A 17 27.60 16.17 -11.81
C GLU A 17 27.40 15.27 -10.59
N SER A 18 28.13 15.52 -9.50
CA SER A 18 27.96 14.83 -8.23
C SER A 18 26.55 15.01 -7.65
N GLY A 19 26.05 16.25 -7.66
CA GLY A 19 24.70 16.59 -7.21
C GLY A 19 23.62 15.87 -8.02
N GLN A 20 23.76 15.79 -9.35
CA GLN A 20 22.83 15.05 -10.20
C GLN A 20 22.81 13.56 -9.87
N LYS A 21 23.96 12.93 -9.62
CA LYS A 21 24.02 11.52 -9.22
C LYS A 21 23.32 11.27 -7.89
N MET A 22 23.54 12.16 -6.92
CA MET A 22 22.88 12.10 -5.61
C MET A 22 21.36 12.26 -5.73
N LEU A 23 20.90 13.14 -6.62
CA LEU A 23 19.47 13.34 -6.87
C LEU A 23 18.80 12.05 -7.36
N VAL A 24 19.39 11.35 -8.34
CA VAL A 24 18.87 10.06 -8.83
C VAL A 24 18.82 9.02 -7.71
N GLU A 25 19.84 8.95 -6.86
CA GLU A 25 19.86 8.02 -5.73
C GLU A 25 18.75 8.32 -4.70
N LEU A 26 18.54 9.60 -4.40
CA LEU A 26 17.49 10.03 -3.47
C LEU A 26 16.09 9.78 -4.02
N GLU A 27 15.86 9.98 -5.31
CA GLU A 27 14.58 9.65 -5.97
C GLU A 27 14.29 8.14 -5.93
N ALA A 28 15.31 7.31 -6.16
CA ALA A 28 15.18 5.86 -6.03
C ALA A 28 14.82 5.45 -4.60
N LYS A 29 15.49 6.04 -3.60
CA LYS A 29 15.19 5.82 -2.17
C LYS A 29 13.78 6.28 -1.81
N GLN A 30 13.35 7.45 -2.31
CA GLN A 30 12.01 7.97 -2.09
C GLN A 30 10.94 7.03 -2.66
N THR A 31 11.12 6.58 -3.90
CA THR A 31 10.19 5.67 -4.58
C THR A 31 10.07 4.35 -3.80
N HIS A 32 11.19 3.78 -3.38
CA HIS A 32 11.20 2.55 -2.58
C HIS A 32 10.47 2.71 -1.24
N LEU A 33 10.67 3.85 -0.57
CA LEU A 33 9.98 4.16 0.68
C LEU A 33 8.47 4.29 0.46
N GLN A 34 8.03 5.00 -0.57
CA GLN A 34 6.61 5.13 -0.91
C GLN A 34 5.95 3.77 -1.15
N GLN A 35 6.60 2.89 -1.91
CA GLN A 35 6.12 1.52 -2.16
C GLN A 35 6.01 0.71 -0.85
N THR A 36 7.01 0.84 0.03
CA THR A 36 7.01 0.15 1.33
C THR A 36 5.84 0.62 2.19
N LEU A 37 5.61 1.93 2.28
CA LEU A 37 4.52 2.51 3.04
C LEU A 37 3.15 2.07 2.49
N LEU A 38 2.98 2.07 1.16
CA LEU A 38 1.74 1.61 0.52
C LEU A 38 1.44 0.13 0.82
N ARG A 39 2.48 -0.72 0.79
CA ARG A 39 2.32 -2.14 1.13
C ARG A 39 1.92 -2.31 2.60
N ILE A 40 2.55 -1.54 3.50
CA ILE A 40 2.24 -1.58 4.93
C ILE A 40 0.81 -1.10 5.18
N SER A 41 0.37 -0.01 4.55
CA SER A 41 -1.00 0.47 4.71
C SER A 41 -2.04 -0.54 4.24
N GLY A 42 -1.79 -1.21 3.11
CA GLY A 42 -2.66 -2.29 2.64
C GLY A 42 -2.71 -3.48 3.61
N ALA A 43 -1.57 -3.88 4.18
CA ALA A 43 -1.52 -4.95 5.18
C ALA A 43 -2.28 -4.57 6.47
N ILE A 44 -2.14 -3.32 6.93
CA ILE A 44 -2.90 -2.80 8.07
C ILE A 44 -4.40 -2.91 7.80
N GLN A 45 -4.86 -2.43 6.65
CA GLN A 45 -6.27 -2.47 6.28
C GLN A 45 -6.84 -3.90 6.30
N VAL A 46 -6.15 -4.85 5.68
CA VAL A 46 -6.59 -6.26 5.68
C VAL A 46 -6.69 -6.81 7.11
N LEU A 47 -5.70 -6.52 7.96
CA LEU A 47 -5.71 -6.97 9.34
C LEU A 47 -6.85 -6.35 10.15
N GLU A 48 -7.14 -5.06 9.95
CA GLU A 48 -8.28 -4.37 10.58
C GLU A 48 -9.61 -4.98 10.14
N GLU A 49 -9.77 -5.27 8.84
CA GLU A 49 -10.98 -5.92 8.30
C GLU A 49 -11.17 -7.33 8.89
N MET A 50 -10.10 -8.12 9.04
CA MET A 50 -10.15 -9.44 9.66
C MET A 50 -10.52 -9.37 11.15
N LEU A 51 -9.98 -8.40 11.88
CA LEU A 51 -10.29 -8.16 13.28
C LEU A 51 -11.75 -7.73 13.46
N ALA A 52 -12.29 -6.90 12.57
CA ALA A 52 -13.68 -6.47 12.58
C ALA A 52 -14.66 -7.63 12.35
N GLN A 53 -14.35 -8.52 11.40
CA GLN A 53 -15.16 -9.73 11.14
C GLN A 53 -15.17 -10.70 12.31
N THR A 54 -14.11 -10.74 13.11
CA THR A 54 -14.04 -11.60 14.31
C THR A 54 -14.86 -11.03 15.48
N GLN A 55 -15.14 -9.73 15.46
CA GLN A 55 -15.82 -9.01 16.55
C GLN A 55 -17.33 -8.86 16.35
N THR A 56 -17.88 -9.19 15.18
CA THR A 56 -19.33 -9.20 15.01
C THR A 56 -19.93 -10.38 15.79
N PRO A 57 -20.68 -10.14 16.88
CA PRO A 57 -21.52 -11.18 17.45
C PRO A 57 -22.57 -11.48 16.39
N VAL A 58 -22.80 -12.76 16.12
CA VAL A 58 -23.95 -13.24 15.34
C VAL A 58 -25.21 -12.95 16.18
N GLU A 59 -25.66 -11.70 16.20
CA GLU A 59 -26.92 -11.30 16.81
C GLU A 59 -27.88 -10.85 15.71
N GLY A 60 -28.86 -11.72 15.46
CA GLY A 60 -30.20 -11.31 15.03
C GLY A 60 -30.43 -11.13 13.54
N ASN A 61 -30.53 -12.23 12.78
CA ASN A 61 -31.63 -12.36 11.81
C ASN A 61 -31.91 -13.82 11.40
N SER A 62 -32.55 -14.59 12.28
CA SER A 62 -33.22 -15.84 11.91
C SER A 62 -34.57 -15.54 11.25
N HIS A 63 -34.56 -14.92 10.07
CA HIS A 63 -35.75 -14.77 9.23
C HIS A 63 -35.47 -15.05 7.76
N ILE A 64 -34.81 -16.18 7.47
CA ILE A 64 -34.83 -16.79 6.13
C ILE A 64 -34.99 -18.30 6.32
N SER A 65 -36.17 -18.71 6.80
CA SER A 65 -36.58 -20.12 6.85
C SER A 65 -38.03 -20.28 6.39
N SER A 66 -38.50 -19.47 5.44
CA SER A 66 -39.80 -19.70 4.77
C SER A 66 -39.69 -20.51 3.48
N ASP A 67 -38.48 -20.88 3.04
CA ASP A 67 -38.29 -21.62 1.78
C ASP A 67 -38.13 -23.14 1.95
N LEU A 68 -38.37 -23.67 3.16
CA LEU A 68 -38.22 -25.11 3.47
C LEU A 68 -39.55 -25.87 3.58
N GLU A 69 -40.70 -25.22 3.40
CA GLU A 69 -42.01 -25.89 3.39
C GLU A 69 -42.18 -27.01 2.34
N PRO A 70 -41.59 -26.97 1.13
CA PRO A 70 -41.85 -28.06 0.18
C PRO A 70 -41.09 -29.36 0.49
N VAL A 71 -40.04 -29.34 1.33
CA VAL A 71 -39.20 -30.54 1.54
C VAL A 71 -39.82 -31.52 2.54
N ILE A 72 -40.59 -31.04 3.52
CA ILE A 72 -41.22 -31.90 4.53
C ILE A 72 -42.48 -32.60 3.99
N ALA A 73 -43.11 -32.05 2.93
CA ALA A 73 -44.28 -32.64 2.30
C ALA A 73 -43.98 -33.93 1.51
N GLN A 74 -42.75 -34.13 1.04
CA GLN A 74 -42.37 -35.29 0.21
C GLN A 74 -42.10 -36.60 0.99
N LEU A 75 -42.14 -36.60 2.33
CA LEU A 75 -41.80 -37.75 3.16
C LEU A 75 -43.01 -38.44 3.82
N LYS A 76 -44.24 -38.15 3.36
CA LYS A 76 -45.47 -38.73 3.91
C LYS A 76 -46.37 -39.47 2.89
N GLU A 77 -45.86 -39.82 1.71
CA GLU A 77 -46.49 -40.83 0.84
C GLU A 77 -45.71 -42.14 0.85
#